data_AF-A0A1Q5Q1A1-F1
#
_entry.id   AF-A0A1Q5Q1A1-F1
#
_cell.length_a   1.000
_cell.length_b   1.000
_cell.length_c   1.000
_cell.angle_alpha   90.00
_cell.angle_beta   90.00
_cell.angle_gamma   90.00
#
_symmetry.space_group_name_H-M   'P 1'
#
loop_
_entity.id
_entity.type
_entity.pdbx_description
1 polymer ?
#
loop_
_entity_poly.entity_id
_entity_poly.type
_entity_poly.pdbx_seq_one_letter_code
_entity_poly.pdbx_strand_id
1 'polypeptide(L)'
;MGDHLSKASRGGFIASRIDQQDGVAVLLMLMAACGHLGLPREEFETASISFEVYDDISLHCGERSHVVSVKTSPMDKAALAGEFSRLKSLESLESPRLILAIVGAQTKDSVSLRRSLEEIQSVSAAPGGVSAVEEWAQLNPGFPDPLTCSVMHFPERDTQEFLAQAVRLMRRLVPLMQYTDTVAEVIVDGMLDACGRLRRKRGTIEVRELFRPLSELAVPAVFAFGSVDGYVKTRYGYLRDSERRGREREEALRVVAARKKAMGRYRRATRGFRLRAMVFGPIRCISCGGPLMANMYGYSGRGIACSHCGFNPYCTILAACNNGHPNLVVAQPEIDQVSLMLRLAECANMKCDQCGATFAPEILMMRVFQLNIPWPPESFSERSLIAAREEVGLHGAGGIGPERLISEFPAGSDSGS
;
A
#
# COMPACT_ATOMS: atom_id res chain seq x y z
N MET A 1 30.08 -40.13 -4.36
CA MET A 1 29.86 -39.44 -3.07
C MET A 1 30.64 -38.14 -3.12
N GLY A 2 29.98 -37.04 -3.51
CA GLY A 2 30.60 -35.74 -3.62
C GLY A 2 30.87 -35.15 -2.25
N ASP A 3 32.00 -34.49 -2.09
CA ASP A 3 32.54 -34.00 -0.83
C ASP A 3 31.70 -32.82 -0.30
N HIS A 4 30.56 -33.12 0.32
CA HIS A 4 29.64 -32.16 0.94
C HIS A 4 30.27 -31.34 2.07
N LEU A 5 31.53 -31.64 2.45
CA LEU A 5 32.28 -30.99 3.52
C LEU A 5 33.30 -29.94 3.03
N SER A 6 33.45 -29.72 1.72
CA SER A 6 34.37 -28.69 1.22
C SER A 6 33.93 -27.28 1.64
N LYS A 7 34.89 -26.39 1.97
CA LYS A 7 34.57 -24.99 2.34
C LYS A 7 33.84 -24.24 1.23
N ALA A 8 34.06 -24.59 -0.03
CA ALA A 8 33.38 -24.01 -1.18
C ALA A 8 31.91 -24.48 -1.30
N SER A 9 31.62 -25.78 -1.07
CA SER A 9 30.25 -26.30 -1.04
C SER A 9 29.47 -25.78 0.18
N ARG A 10 30.13 -25.64 1.33
CA ARG A 10 29.56 -24.97 2.52
C ARG A 10 29.30 -23.48 2.26
N GLY A 11 30.22 -22.78 1.59
CA GLY A 11 30.02 -21.39 1.19
C GLY A 11 28.84 -21.19 0.24
N GLY A 12 28.67 -22.07 -0.75
CA GLY A 12 27.53 -22.07 -1.66
C GLY A 12 26.21 -22.44 -0.99
N PHE A 13 26.21 -23.42 -0.07
CA PHE A 13 25.02 -23.80 0.70
C PHE A 13 24.56 -22.70 1.66
N ILE A 14 25.51 -22.03 2.34
CA ILE A 14 25.22 -20.89 3.23
C ILE A 14 24.71 -19.70 2.42
N ALA A 15 25.33 -19.37 1.29
CA ALA A 15 24.86 -18.32 0.39
C ALA A 15 23.43 -18.62 -0.11
N SER A 16 23.17 -19.85 -0.55
CA SER A 16 21.85 -20.29 -1.01
C SER A 16 20.78 -20.17 0.09
N ARG A 17 21.03 -20.63 1.32
CA ARG A 17 20.07 -20.51 2.43
C ARG A 17 19.75 -19.05 2.77
N ILE A 18 20.77 -18.22 2.74
CA ILE A 18 20.67 -16.78 2.94
C ILE A 18 19.81 -16.12 1.85
N ASP A 19 20.05 -16.49 0.59
CA ASP A 19 19.31 -15.96 -0.54
C ASP A 19 17.83 -16.38 -0.50
N GLN A 20 17.52 -17.57 0.02
CA GLN A 20 16.14 -18.01 0.26
C GLN A 20 15.44 -17.20 1.36
N GLN A 21 16.16 -16.78 2.40
CA GLN A 21 15.62 -15.89 3.43
C GLN A 21 15.20 -14.53 2.85
N ASP A 22 16.04 -13.96 1.99
CA ASP A 22 15.75 -12.70 1.28
C ASP A 22 14.50 -12.86 0.37
N GLY A 23 14.36 -14.00 -0.33
CA GLY A 23 13.18 -14.32 -1.14
C GLY A 23 11.89 -14.45 -0.31
N VAL A 24 11.94 -15.19 0.79
CA VAL A 24 10.80 -15.36 1.71
C VAL A 24 10.37 -14.01 2.29
N ALA A 25 11.32 -13.15 2.67
CA ALA A 25 11.03 -11.80 3.15
C ALA A 25 10.23 -10.98 2.13
N VAL A 26 10.64 -10.96 0.86
CA VAL A 26 9.91 -10.24 -0.20
C VAL A 26 8.49 -10.79 -0.37
N LEU A 27 8.31 -12.11 -0.45
CA LEU A 27 6.98 -12.70 -0.62
C LEU A 27 6.10 -12.50 0.61
N LEU A 28 6.63 -12.60 1.83
CA LEU A 28 5.90 -12.32 3.07
C LEU A 28 5.36 -10.89 3.08
N MET A 29 6.18 -9.93 2.70
CA MET A 29 5.78 -8.51 2.65
C MET A 29 4.71 -8.25 1.60
N LEU A 30 4.85 -8.84 0.40
CA LEU A 30 3.82 -8.77 -0.64
C LEU A 30 2.51 -9.46 -0.21
N MET A 31 2.60 -10.57 0.52
CA MET A 31 1.44 -11.29 1.04
C MET A 31 0.73 -10.51 2.14
N ALA A 32 1.49 -9.93 3.07
CA ALA A 32 1.00 -9.04 4.12
C ALA A 32 0.26 -7.84 3.52
N ALA A 33 0.84 -7.18 2.51
CA ALA A 33 0.21 -6.08 1.78
C ALA A 33 -1.12 -6.47 1.11
N CYS A 34 -1.22 -7.73 0.65
CA CYS A 34 -2.44 -8.27 0.06
C CYS A 34 -3.48 -8.75 1.09
N GLY A 35 -3.19 -8.63 2.40
CA GLY A 35 -4.07 -9.08 3.48
C GLY A 35 -4.01 -10.58 3.79
N HIS A 36 -3.07 -11.34 3.21
CA HIS A 36 -3.00 -12.80 3.39
C HIS A 36 -2.53 -13.24 4.78
N LEU A 37 -1.97 -12.34 5.59
CA LEU A 37 -1.54 -12.64 6.96
C LEU A 37 -2.59 -12.28 8.03
N GLY A 38 -3.78 -11.81 7.63
CA GLY A 38 -4.81 -11.36 8.58
C GLY A 38 -4.42 -10.08 9.34
N LEU A 39 -3.46 -9.33 8.79
CA LEU A 39 -3.04 -8.03 9.28
C LEU A 39 -3.99 -6.93 8.77
N PRO A 40 -4.55 -6.09 9.64
CA PRO A 40 -5.25 -4.87 9.24
C PRO A 40 -4.32 -3.99 8.40
N ARG A 41 -4.86 -3.40 7.33
CA ARG A 41 -4.05 -2.63 6.37
C ARG A 41 -3.42 -1.39 6.99
N GLU A 42 -4.10 -0.78 7.96
CA GLU A 42 -3.62 0.38 8.73
C GLU A 42 -2.37 0.02 9.56
N GLU A 43 -2.29 -1.20 10.09
CA GLU A 43 -1.11 -1.70 10.81
C GLU A 43 0.03 -2.06 9.84
N PHE A 44 -0.28 -2.39 8.58
CA PHE A 44 0.73 -2.71 7.58
C PHE A 44 1.54 -1.49 7.12
N GLU A 45 0.99 -0.28 7.17
CA GLU A 45 1.71 0.94 6.73
C GLU A 45 2.88 1.30 7.65
N THR A 46 2.86 0.82 8.89
CA THR A 46 3.93 0.95 9.89
C THR A 46 4.72 -0.34 10.05
N ALA A 47 4.41 -1.36 9.25
CA ALA A 47 5.07 -2.64 9.42
C ALA A 47 6.56 -2.56 9.06
N SER A 48 7.34 -3.39 9.73
CA SER A 48 8.77 -3.45 9.55
C SER A 48 9.25 -4.89 9.62
N ILE A 49 10.27 -5.19 8.82
CA ILE A 49 10.88 -6.52 8.75
C ILE A 49 12.34 -6.42 9.18
N SER A 50 12.73 -7.29 10.11
CA SER A 50 14.08 -7.41 10.61
C SER A 50 14.62 -8.81 10.37
N PHE A 51 15.87 -8.87 9.94
CA PHE A 51 16.58 -10.13 9.73
C PHE A 51 17.37 -10.46 10.99
N GLU A 52 16.97 -11.53 11.67
CA GLU A 52 17.63 -11.98 12.89
C GLU A 52 18.81 -12.92 12.58
N VAL A 53 19.46 -13.43 13.63
CA VAL A 53 20.55 -14.38 13.47
C VAL A 53 20.00 -15.68 12.87
N TYR A 54 20.76 -16.30 11.97
CA TYR A 54 20.40 -17.54 11.25
C TYR A 54 19.37 -17.33 10.15
N ASP A 55 18.27 -18.08 10.19
CA ASP A 55 17.24 -18.20 9.17
C ASP A 55 15.89 -17.62 9.63
N ASP A 56 15.94 -16.74 10.64
CA ASP A 56 14.76 -16.15 11.25
C ASP A 56 14.51 -14.72 10.74
N ILE A 57 13.23 -14.42 10.54
CA ILE A 57 12.72 -13.13 10.09
C ILE A 57 11.65 -12.70 11.09
N SER A 58 11.76 -11.48 11.60
CA SER A 58 10.73 -10.89 12.44
C SER A 58 10.00 -9.81 11.65
N LEU A 59 8.67 -9.91 11.63
CA LEU A 59 7.77 -8.95 11.00
C LEU A 59 6.93 -8.30 12.10
N HIS A 60 7.12 -7.01 12.31
CA HIS A 60 6.37 -6.21 13.27
C HIS A 60 5.32 -5.40 12.53
N CYS A 61 4.07 -5.40 13.00
CA CYS A 61 2.95 -4.66 12.42
C CYS A 61 2.11 -4.09 13.59
N GLY A 62 2.33 -2.82 13.94
CA GLY A 62 1.73 -2.26 15.16
C GLY A 62 2.10 -3.08 16.40
N GLU A 63 1.08 -3.52 17.15
CA GLU A 63 1.25 -4.37 18.34
C GLU A 63 1.44 -5.86 18.01
N ARG A 64 1.28 -6.28 16.75
CA ARG A 64 1.42 -7.67 16.35
C ARG A 64 2.82 -7.96 15.85
N SER A 65 3.42 -9.03 16.33
CA SER A 65 4.68 -9.56 15.81
C SER A 65 4.51 -10.94 15.22
N HIS A 66 5.15 -11.19 14.08
CA HIS A 66 5.26 -12.50 13.47
C HIS A 66 6.73 -12.91 13.47
N VAL A 67 7.02 -14.09 14.00
CA VAL A 67 8.37 -14.66 13.97
C VAL A 67 8.36 -15.80 12.98
N VAL A 68 9.20 -15.69 11.96
CA VAL A 68 9.24 -16.63 10.84
C VAL A 68 10.57 -17.35 10.81
N SER A 69 10.57 -18.68 10.81
CA SER A 69 11.78 -19.46 10.54
C SER A 69 11.76 -20.03 9.12
N VAL A 70 12.84 -19.82 8.37
CA VAL A 70 12.96 -20.19 6.95
C VAL A 70 13.76 -21.48 6.77
N LYS A 71 13.08 -22.53 6.31
CA LYS A 71 13.66 -23.86 6.11
C LYS A 71 13.67 -24.25 4.64
N THR A 72 14.86 -24.54 4.13
CA THR A 72 15.09 -24.98 2.74
C THR A 72 15.17 -26.51 2.60
N SER A 73 15.01 -27.24 3.71
CA SER A 73 15.09 -28.70 3.75
C SER A 73 13.73 -29.28 4.11
N PRO A 74 13.35 -30.44 3.55
CA PRO A 74 12.14 -31.14 3.93
C PRO A 74 12.15 -31.48 5.43
N MET A 75 11.02 -31.31 6.11
CA MET A 75 10.88 -31.56 7.55
C MET A 75 9.84 -32.63 7.82
N ASP A 76 10.16 -33.59 8.68
CA ASP A 76 9.20 -34.56 9.21
C ASP A 76 8.45 -33.98 10.43
N LYS A 77 7.44 -34.71 10.93
CA LYS A 77 6.63 -34.25 12.08
C LYS A 77 7.47 -33.87 13.31
N ALA A 78 8.54 -34.61 13.59
CA ALA A 78 9.41 -34.36 14.75
C ALA A 78 10.24 -33.07 14.59
N ALA A 79 10.83 -32.88 13.41
CA ALA A 79 11.56 -31.66 13.07
C ALA A 79 10.64 -30.42 13.10
N LEU A 80 9.40 -30.56 12.59
CA LEU A 80 8.40 -29.48 12.63
C LEU A 80 8.09 -29.05 14.08
N ALA A 81 7.81 -30.02 14.97
CA ALA A 81 7.51 -29.75 16.38
C ALA A 81 8.70 -29.14 17.13
N GLY A 82 9.91 -29.67 16.87
CA GLY A 82 11.14 -29.14 17.44
C GLY A 82 11.41 -27.69 17.03
N GLU A 83 11.13 -27.35 15.78
CA GLU A 83 11.32 -25.99 15.28
C GLU A 83 10.30 -25.00 15.84
N PHE A 84 9.04 -25.38 15.97
CA PHE A 84 8.06 -24.55 16.68
C PHE A 84 8.41 -24.36 18.15
N SER A 85 8.94 -25.40 18.80
CA SER A 85 9.42 -25.28 20.19
C SER A 85 10.60 -24.30 20.31
N ARG A 86 11.51 -24.29 19.32
CA ARG A 86 12.61 -23.32 19.25
C ARG A 86 12.10 -21.90 19.00
N LEU A 87 11.15 -21.72 18.08
CA LEU A 87 10.55 -20.42 17.81
C LEU A 87 9.85 -19.86 19.05
N LYS A 88 9.10 -20.70 19.77
CA LYS A 88 8.46 -20.33 21.03
C LYS A 88 9.46 -19.94 22.11
N SER A 89 10.68 -20.51 22.12
CA SER A 89 11.70 -20.12 23.10
C SER A 89 12.45 -18.83 22.76
N LEU A 90 12.25 -18.27 21.56
CA LEU A 90 12.75 -16.95 21.17
C LEU A 90 11.80 -15.81 21.60
N GLU A 91 10.66 -16.13 22.19
CA GLU A 91 9.65 -15.15 22.59
C GLU A 91 10.14 -14.23 23.72
N SER A 92 10.47 -12.99 23.37
CA SER A 92 10.58 -11.86 24.30
C SER A 92 9.42 -10.86 24.16
N LEU A 93 8.48 -11.12 23.25
CA LEU A 93 7.38 -10.23 22.86
C LEU A 93 6.04 -10.81 23.31
N GLU A 94 5.05 -9.95 23.56
CA GLU A 94 3.69 -10.37 23.92
C GLU A 94 3.03 -11.10 22.72
N SER A 95 2.94 -12.43 22.81
CA SER A 95 2.14 -13.32 21.95
C SER A 95 2.38 -13.21 20.42
N PRO A 96 3.60 -13.47 19.91
CA PRO A 96 3.86 -13.47 18.48
C PRO A 96 3.14 -14.61 17.75
N ARG A 97 2.78 -14.37 16.48
CA ARG A 97 2.36 -15.43 15.56
C ARG A 97 3.58 -16.14 15.00
N LEU A 98 3.68 -17.44 15.23
CA LEU A 98 4.81 -18.28 14.81
C LEU A 98 4.58 -18.82 13.40
N ILE A 99 5.49 -18.55 12.48
CA ILE A 99 5.40 -19.03 11.09
C ILE A 99 6.60 -19.91 10.78
N LEU A 100 6.34 -21.09 10.25
CA LEU A 100 7.36 -21.91 9.63
C LEU A 100 7.26 -21.79 8.11
N ALA A 101 8.26 -21.18 7.49
CA ALA A 101 8.34 -21.00 6.04
C ALA A 101 9.18 -22.11 5.40
N ILE A 102 8.53 -23.02 4.67
CA ILE A 102 9.19 -24.13 3.97
C ILE A 102 9.39 -23.74 2.51
N VAL A 103 10.66 -23.67 2.12
CA VAL A 103 11.10 -23.32 0.76
C VAL A 103 11.38 -24.59 -0.04
N GLY A 104 10.77 -24.72 -1.22
CA GLY A 104 10.99 -25.86 -2.11
C GLY A 104 10.29 -27.14 -1.67
N ALA A 105 11.01 -28.26 -1.63
CA ALA A 105 10.40 -29.59 -1.46
C ALA A 105 9.62 -29.77 -0.14
N GLN A 106 8.36 -30.22 -0.24
CA GLN A 106 7.47 -30.48 0.90
C GLN A 106 7.36 -31.97 1.23
N THR A 107 7.23 -32.28 2.52
CA THR A 107 6.90 -33.63 3.00
C THR A 107 5.39 -33.80 3.16
N LYS A 108 4.91 -35.05 3.17
CA LYS A 108 3.51 -35.36 3.50
C LYS A 108 3.11 -34.78 4.87
N ASP A 109 4.02 -34.83 5.84
CA ASP A 109 3.79 -34.32 7.20
C ASP A 109 3.58 -32.80 7.19
N SER A 110 4.44 -32.05 6.49
CA SER A 110 4.31 -30.58 6.40
C SER A 110 3.01 -30.14 5.70
N VAL A 111 2.61 -30.85 4.64
CA VAL A 111 1.36 -30.57 3.92
C VAL A 111 0.14 -30.91 4.78
N SER A 112 0.19 -32.06 5.48
CA SER A 112 -0.89 -32.50 6.37
C SER A 112 -1.07 -31.53 7.54
N LEU A 113 0.03 -31.10 8.17
CA LEU A 113 0.01 -30.15 9.27
C LEU A 113 -0.56 -28.80 8.82
N ARG A 114 -0.08 -28.26 7.68
CA ARG A 114 -0.61 -27.01 7.13
C ARG A 114 -2.12 -27.07 6.93
N ARG A 115 -2.62 -28.11 6.25
CA ARG A 115 -4.07 -28.25 5.99
C ARG A 115 -4.87 -28.31 7.28
N SER A 116 -4.38 -29.05 8.26
CA SER A 116 -5.03 -29.18 9.56
C SER A 116 -5.08 -27.85 10.32
N LEU A 117 -4.01 -27.05 10.27
CA LEU A 117 -3.98 -25.69 10.85
C LEU A 117 -4.94 -24.75 10.13
N GLU A 118 -4.95 -24.74 8.80
CA GLU A 118 -5.85 -23.92 7.98
C GLU A 118 -7.33 -24.25 8.26
N GLU A 119 -7.66 -25.54 8.38
CA GLU A 119 -9.00 -26.01 8.70
C GLU A 119 -9.45 -25.50 10.07
N ILE A 120 -8.62 -25.62 11.10
CA ILE A 120 -8.97 -25.17 12.45
C ILE A 120 -9.08 -23.67 12.54
N GLN A 121 -8.18 -22.93 11.90
CA GLN A 121 -8.27 -21.47 11.84
C GLN A 121 -9.59 -21.05 11.18
N SER A 122 -10.04 -21.75 10.13
CA SER A 122 -11.33 -21.46 9.49
C SER A 122 -12.54 -21.79 10.36
N VAL A 123 -12.50 -22.88 11.12
CA VAL A 123 -13.61 -23.35 11.98
C VAL A 123 -13.65 -22.58 13.31
N SER A 124 -12.51 -22.11 13.80
CA SER A 124 -12.40 -21.36 15.05
C SER A 124 -13.19 -20.05 15.06
N ALA A 125 -13.48 -19.48 13.89
CA ALA A 125 -14.33 -18.31 13.71
C ALA A 125 -15.84 -18.58 13.90
N ALA A 126 -16.27 -19.85 14.03
CA ALA A 126 -17.66 -20.26 14.16
C ALA A 126 -18.04 -20.63 15.63
N PRO A 127 -19.34 -20.59 15.99
CA PRO A 127 -19.82 -21.02 17.31
C PRO A 127 -19.46 -22.51 17.55
N GLY A 128 -18.63 -22.79 18.54
CA GLY A 128 -18.09 -24.14 18.83
C GLY A 128 -16.60 -24.31 18.53
N GLY A 129 -15.94 -23.29 17.96
CA GLY A 129 -14.53 -23.31 17.58
C GLY A 129 -13.54 -23.67 18.71
N VAL A 130 -13.87 -23.35 19.96
CA VAL A 130 -13.03 -23.66 21.14
C VAL A 130 -12.83 -25.17 21.30
N SER A 131 -13.87 -25.98 21.07
CA SER A 131 -13.79 -27.44 21.19
C SER A 131 -12.89 -28.07 20.12
N ALA A 132 -12.86 -27.49 18.91
CA ALA A 132 -12.03 -28.00 17.81
C ALA A 132 -10.54 -27.70 18.02
N VAL A 133 -10.22 -26.54 18.63
CA VAL A 133 -8.84 -26.18 19.00
C VAL A 133 -8.32 -27.13 20.08
N GLU A 134 -9.12 -27.42 21.10
CA GLU A 134 -8.76 -28.35 22.18
C GLU A 134 -8.55 -29.78 21.66
N GLU A 135 -9.47 -30.28 20.82
CA GLU A 135 -9.36 -31.61 20.21
C GLU A 135 -8.09 -31.74 19.36
N TRP A 136 -7.76 -30.71 18.59
CA TRP A 136 -6.54 -30.73 17.79
C TRP A 136 -5.27 -30.74 18.62
N ALA A 137 -5.23 -29.94 19.69
CA ALA A 137 -4.09 -29.88 20.60
C ALA A 137 -3.83 -31.26 21.25
N GLN A 138 -4.88 -32.02 21.55
CA GLN A 138 -4.77 -33.40 22.04
C GLN A 138 -4.19 -34.36 20.99
N LEU A 139 -4.57 -34.19 19.72
CA LEU A 139 -4.09 -35.03 18.60
C LEU A 139 -2.67 -34.66 18.12
N ASN A 140 -2.20 -33.46 18.43
CA ASN A 140 -0.89 -32.94 18.01
C ASN A 140 -0.06 -32.44 19.19
N PRO A 141 0.29 -33.33 20.14
CA PRO A 141 1.12 -32.95 21.28
C PRO A 141 2.48 -32.46 20.80
N GLY A 142 2.95 -31.34 21.38
CA GLY A 142 4.23 -30.71 21.04
C GLY A 142 4.15 -29.60 20.01
N PHE A 143 2.97 -29.34 19.43
CA PHE A 143 2.73 -28.15 18.61
C PHE A 143 2.13 -27.00 19.44
N PRO A 144 2.47 -25.73 19.10
CA PRO A 144 1.87 -24.56 19.73
C PRO A 144 0.39 -24.42 19.36
N ASP A 145 -0.31 -23.47 20.01
CA ASP A 145 -1.72 -23.20 19.75
C ASP A 145 -1.95 -22.97 18.24
N PRO A 146 -2.88 -23.71 17.60
CA PRO A 146 -3.14 -23.60 16.16
C PRO A 146 -3.61 -22.21 15.72
N LEU A 147 -4.09 -21.36 16.64
CA LEU A 147 -4.47 -19.97 16.36
C LEU A 147 -3.25 -19.04 16.30
N THR A 148 -2.15 -19.43 16.93
CA THR A 148 -0.91 -18.63 17.03
C THR A 148 0.20 -19.13 16.11
N CYS A 149 0.00 -20.25 15.40
CA CYS A 149 1.03 -20.81 14.52
C CYS A 149 0.54 -21.07 13.09
N SER A 150 1.46 -21.11 12.14
CA SER A 150 1.16 -21.38 10.72
C SER A 150 2.35 -22.03 10.01
N VAL A 151 2.07 -22.90 9.04
CA VAL A 151 3.07 -23.46 8.14
C VAL A 151 2.81 -22.92 6.74
N MET A 152 3.79 -22.25 6.16
CA MET A 152 3.67 -21.60 4.86
C MET A 152 4.66 -22.21 3.87
N HIS A 153 4.24 -22.27 2.60
CA HIS A 153 5.07 -22.77 1.52
C HIS A 153 5.51 -21.63 0.61
N PHE A 154 6.80 -21.63 0.27
CA PHE A 154 7.39 -20.68 -0.65
C PHE A 154 8.17 -21.41 -1.75
N PRO A 155 8.10 -20.93 -3.00
CA PRO A 155 8.99 -21.39 -4.07
C PRO A 155 10.43 -20.96 -3.79
N GLU A 156 11.38 -21.67 -4.38
CA GLU A 156 12.79 -21.29 -4.33
C GLU A 156 13.01 -19.96 -5.10
N ARG A 157 13.76 -19.03 -4.50
CA ARG A 157 14.01 -17.68 -5.02
C ARG A 157 14.40 -17.65 -6.50
N ASP A 158 15.31 -18.53 -6.91
CA ASP A 158 15.90 -18.50 -8.26
C ASP A 158 15.03 -19.21 -9.31
N THR A 159 13.76 -19.48 -8.99
CA THR A 159 12.82 -20.15 -9.88
C THR A 159 11.85 -19.19 -10.55
N GLN A 160 11.36 -19.60 -11.73
CA GLN A 160 10.27 -18.90 -12.40
C GLN A 160 8.97 -18.90 -11.59
N GLU A 161 8.79 -19.88 -10.71
CA GLU A 161 7.63 -19.95 -9.81
C GLU A 161 7.65 -18.83 -8.77
N PHE A 162 8.82 -18.55 -8.18
CA PHE A 162 9.02 -17.41 -7.28
C PHE A 162 8.68 -16.09 -7.95
N LEU A 163 9.26 -15.84 -9.12
CA LEU A 163 9.01 -14.62 -9.88
C LEU A 163 7.52 -14.51 -10.23
N ALA A 164 6.90 -15.56 -10.74
CA ALA A 164 5.48 -15.57 -11.08
C ALA A 164 4.58 -15.27 -9.86
N GLN A 165 4.91 -15.82 -8.68
CA GLN A 165 4.19 -15.55 -7.44
C GLN A 165 4.36 -14.10 -6.99
N ALA A 166 5.59 -13.56 -7.01
CA ALA A 166 5.86 -12.18 -6.66
C ALA A 166 5.12 -11.22 -7.59
N VAL A 167 5.23 -11.42 -8.92
CA VAL A 167 4.53 -10.63 -9.95
C VAL A 167 3.01 -10.69 -9.76
N ARG A 168 2.46 -11.86 -9.46
CA ARG A 168 1.02 -12.02 -9.19
C ARG A 168 0.57 -11.20 -7.99
N LEU A 169 1.34 -11.20 -6.90
CA LEU A 169 1.03 -10.40 -5.71
C LEU A 169 1.18 -8.91 -6.00
N MET A 170 2.27 -8.49 -6.67
CA MET A 170 2.48 -7.10 -7.07
C MET A 170 1.35 -6.59 -7.96
N ARG A 171 0.87 -7.38 -8.94
CA ARG A 171 -0.28 -7.04 -9.80
C ARG A 171 -1.59 -6.84 -9.05
N ARG A 172 -1.73 -7.40 -7.84
CA ARG A 172 -2.88 -7.15 -6.96
C ARG A 172 -2.76 -5.84 -6.19
N LEU A 173 -1.52 -5.42 -5.90
CA LEU A 173 -1.23 -4.19 -5.15
C LEU A 173 -1.19 -2.96 -6.05
N VAL A 174 -0.66 -3.14 -7.26
CA VAL A 174 -0.49 -2.11 -8.27
C VAL A 174 -1.04 -2.66 -9.59
N PRO A 175 -1.87 -1.91 -10.34
CA PRO A 175 -2.27 -2.31 -11.68
C PRO A 175 -1.08 -2.18 -12.64
N LEU A 176 -0.10 -3.09 -12.54
CA LEU A 176 1.14 -3.13 -13.32
C LEU A 176 0.91 -3.45 -14.82
N MET A 177 -0.31 -3.30 -15.32
CA MET A 177 -0.74 -3.70 -16.67
C MET A 177 -0.07 -2.90 -17.80
N GLN A 178 0.66 -1.83 -17.47
CA GLN A 178 1.46 -1.05 -18.42
C GLN A 178 2.94 -1.48 -18.48
N TYR A 179 3.34 -2.44 -17.64
CA TYR A 179 4.73 -2.84 -17.47
C TYR A 179 4.95 -4.27 -18.00
N THR A 180 6.00 -4.45 -18.80
CA THR A 180 6.43 -5.77 -19.27
C THR A 180 6.90 -6.61 -18.07
N ASP A 181 6.90 -7.95 -18.20
CA ASP A 181 7.44 -8.84 -17.17
C ASP A 181 8.87 -8.44 -16.75
N THR A 182 9.66 -7.88 -17.68
CA THR A 182 10.99 -7.29 -17.44
C THR A 182 11.01 -6.18 -16.38
N VAL A 183 9.99 -5.32 -16.34
CA VAL A 183 9.93 -4.26 -15.33
C VAL A 183 9.57 -4.85 -13.97
N ALA A 184 8.69 -5.84 -13.95
CA ALA A 184 8.33 -6.52 -12.72
C ALA A 184 9.52 -7.30 -12.14
N GLU A 185 10.34 -7.93 -12.98
CA GLU A 185 11.63 -8.52 -12.62
C GLU A 185 12.56 -7.49 -11.95
N VAL A 186 12.78 -6.33 -12.59
CA VAL A 186 13.63 -5.26 -12.04
C VAL A 186 13.16 -4.79 -10.66
N ILE A 187 11.85 -4.71 -10.43
CA ILE A 187 11.29 -4.35 -9.13
C ILE A 187 11.59 -5.43 -8.10
N VAL A 188 11.31 -6.70 -8.42
CA VAL A 188 11.57 -7.83 -7.52
C VAL A 188 13.05 -7.90 -7.16
N ASP A 189 13.93 -7.74 -8.15
CA ASP A 189 15.38 -7.68 -7.94
C ASP A 189 15.76 -6.50 -7.03
N GLY A 190 15.15 -5.33 -7.22
CA GLY A 190 15.35 -4.17 -6.35
C GLY A 190 14.92 -4.42 -4.89
N MET A 191 13.80 -5.13 -4.68
CA MET A 191 13.32 -5.54 -3.37
C MET A 191 14.25 -6.56 -2.72
N LEU A 192 14.68 -7.59 -3.47
CA LEU A 192 15.66 -8.60 -3.04
C LEU A 192 16.99 -7.95 -2.64
N ASP A 193 17.48 -7.00 -3.44
CA ASP A 193 18.69 -6.24 -3.17
C ASP A 193 18.57 -5.39 -1.90
N ALA A 194 17.40 -4.80 -1.65
CA ALA A 194 17.13 -4.08 -0.40
C ALA A 194 17.24 -5.04 0.79
N CYS A 195 16.51 -6.16 0.78
CA CYS A 195 16.59 -7.20 1.80
C CYS A 195 18.04 -7.65 2.05
N GLY A 196 18.78 -7.97 0.98
CA GLY A 196 20.18 -8.41 1.08
C GLY A 196 21.13 -7.33 1.62
N ARG A 197 20.88 -6.03 1.38
CA ARG A 197 21.64 -4.94 2.01
C ARG A 197 21.33 -4.82 3.51
N LEU A 198 20.07 -4.98 3.89
CA LEU A 198 19.61 -4.80 5.27
C LEU A 198 20.03 -5.95 6.17
N ARG A 199 19.88 -7.18 5.70
CA ARG A 199 20.40 -8.37 6.37
C ARG A 199 21.89 -8.26 6.66
N ARG A 200 22.70 -7.76 5.71
CA ARG A 200 24.15 -7.51 5.92
C ARG A 200 24.44 -6.51 7.04
N LYS A 201 23.55 -5.55 7.26
CA LYS A 201 23.66 -4.55 8.32
C LYS A 201 22.94 -4.96 9.61
N ARG A 202 22.24 -6.11 9.63
CA ARG A 202 21.28 -6.50 10.67
C ARG A 202 20.29 -5.37 10.98
N GLY A 203 19.87 -4.67 9.93
CA GLY A 203 18.95 -3.56 10.01
C GLY A 203 17.50 -4.01 9.91
N THR A 204 16.62 -3.12 10.33
CA THR A 204 15.18 -3.21 10.10
C THR A 204 14.83 -2.37 8.87
N ILE A 205 13.87 -2.83 8.06
CA ILE A 205 13.31 -2.04 6.96
C ILE A 205 11.81 -1.88 7.14
N GLU A 206 11.36 -0.66 7.01
CA GLU A 206 9.94 -0.34 6.97
C GLU A 206 9.35 -0.74 5.62
N VAL A 207 8.09 -1.16 5.63
CA VAL A 207 7.32 -1.46 4.42
C VAL A 207 7.44 -0.34 3.39
N ARG A 208 7.35 0.92 3.83
CA ARG A 208 7.40 2.09 2.96
C ARG A 208 8.67 2.13 2.12
N GLU A 209 9.82 1.80 2.72
CA GLU A 209 11.10 1.76 2.00
C GLU A 209 11.17 0.61 1.00
N LEU A 210 10.64 -0.57 1.37
CA LEU A 210 10.63 -1.75 0.50
C LEU A 210 9.68 -1.57 -0.70
N PHE A 211 8.55 -0.92 -0.48
CA PHE A 211 7.52 -0.67 -1.49
C PHE A 211 7.74 0.62 -2.29
N ARG A 212 8.71 1.46 -1.93
CA ARG A 212 9.04 2.69 -2.66
C ARG A 212 9.21 2.49 -4.19
N PRO A 213 9.92 1.46 -4.69
CA PRO A 213 10.04 1.23 -6.13
C PRO A 213 8.70 0.92 -6.80
N LEU A 214 7.81 0.20 -6.09
CA LEU A 214 6.44 -0.04 -6.55
C LEU A 214 5.64 1.27 -6.56
N SER A 215 5.89 2.18 -5.61
CA SER A 215 5.14 3.43 -5.52
C SER A 215 5.50 4.48 -6.53
N GLU A 216 6.78 4.59 -6.85
CA GLU A 216 7.27 5.45 -7.91
C GLU A 216 6.70 5.06 -9.29
N LEU A 217 6.24 3.81 -9.45
CA LEU A 217 5.64 3.29 -10.69
C LEU A 217 4.09 3.36 -10.70
N ALA A 218 3.45 3.17 -9.55
CA ALA A 218 1.99 3.05 -9.47
C ALA A 218 1.26 4.40 -9.45
N VAL A 219 1.94 5.48 -9.07
CA VAL A 219 1.41 6.83 -9.25
C VAL A 219 1.41 7.10 -10.76
N PRO A 220 0.25 7.41 -11.37
CA PRO A 220 0.21 7.64 -12.80
C PRO A 220 1.26 8.67 -13.19
N ALA A 221 1.90 8.39 -14.32
CA ALA A 221 2.85 9.19 -15.09
C ALA A 221 2.32 10.59 -15.50
N VAL A 222 1.57 11.26 -14.63
CA VAL A 222 1.37 12.71 -14.68
C VAL A 222 2.71 13.42 -14.42
N PHE A 223 3.74 12.73 -13.87
CA PHE A 223 5.04 13.34 -13.53
C PHE A 223 6.34 12.67 -14.05
N ALA A 224 6.32 11.47 -14.63
CA ALA A 224 7.47 10.88 -15.34
C ALA A 224 6.91 9.74 -16.22
N PHE A 225 7.00 9.68 -17.55
CA PHE A 225 8.16 9.78 -18.42
C PHE A 225 7.77 10.45 -19.74
N GLY A 226 8.37 11.59 -20.05
CA GLY A 226 8.42 12.06 -21.42
C GLY A 226 9.47 11.26 -22.19
N SER A 227 9.08 10.34 -23.08
CA SER A 227 9.71 10.16 -24.42
C SER A 227 9.37 8.87 -25.18
N VAL A 228 8.84 7.81 -24.56
CA VAL A 228 8.59 6.53 -25.29
C VAL A 228 7.19 5.95 -25.09
N ASP A 229 6.41 6.49 -24.14
CA ASP A 229 5.04 6.01 -23.92
C ASP A 229 4.14 6.36 -25.12
N GLY A 230 3.38 5.38 -25.62
CA GLY A 230 2.58 5.50 -26.85
C GLY A 230 3.34 5.15 -28.15
N TYR A 231 4.47 4.42 -28.06
CA TYR A 231 5.18 3.90 -29.22
C TYR A 231 5.32 2.36 -29.18
N VAL A 232 5.18 1.71 -30.33
CA VAL A 232 5.48 0.29 -30.57
C VAL A 232 6.91 0.15 -31.09
N LYS A 233 7.70 -0.72 -30.47
CA LYS A 233 9.04 -1.06 -30.96
C LYS A 233 8.94 -1.92 -32.22
N THR A 234 9.52 -1.44 -33.31
CA THR A 234 9.66 -2.15 -34.58
C THR A 234 11.12 -2.57 -34.77
N ARG A 235 11.41 -3.38 -35.79
CA ARG A 235 12.77 -3.75 -36.19
C ARG A 235 13.66 -2.53 -36.51
N TYR A 236 13.07 -1.40 -36.88
CA TYR A 236 13.78 -0.21 -37.38
C TYR A 236 13.73 0.99 -36.42
N GLY A 237 13.14 0.84 -35.22
CA GLY A 237 12.97 1.93 -34.26
C GLY A 237 11.60 1.91 -33.59
N TYR A 238 11.13 3.05 -33.08
CA TYR A 238 9.85 3.17 -32.36
C TYR A 238 8.82 3.87 -33.24
N LEU A 239 7.67 3.24 -33.48
CA LEU A 239 6.55 3.81 -34.23
C LEU A 239 5.46 4.26 -33.25
N ARG A 240 4.87 5.44 -33.44
CA ARG A 240 3.72 5.85 -32.61
C ARG A 240 2.54 4.90 -32.78
N ASP A 241 1.96 4.47 -31.67
CA ASP A 241 0.74 3.66 -31.62
C ASP A 241 -0.49 4.58 -31.73
N SER A 242 -1.07 4.65 -32.93
CA SER A 242 -2.26 5.47 -33.19
C SER A 242 -3.51 4.97 -32.48
N GLU A 243 -3.66 3.66 -32.28
CA GLU A 243 -4.84 3.09 -31.63
C GLU A 243 -4.80 3.33 -30.12
N ARG A 244 -3.64 3.12 -29.50
CA ARG A 244 -3.43 3.42 -28.08
C ARG A 244 -3.65 4.91 -27.80
N ARG A 245 -3.14 5.80 -28.65
CA ARG A 245 -3.39 7.24 -28.54
C ARG A 245 -4.87 7.61 -28.70
N GLY A 246 -5.60 6.91 -29.56
CA GLY A 246 -7.05 7.05 -29.71
C GLY A 246 -7.78 6.73 -28.41
N ARG A 247 -7.43 5.60 -27.77
CA ARG A 247 -7.96 5.18 -26.47
C ARG A 247 -7.62 6.17 -25.36
N GLU A 248 -6.36 6.57 -25.22
CA GLU A 248 -5.93 7.55 -24.22
C GLU A 248 -6.66 8.89 -24.37
N ARG A 249 -6.87 9.34 -25.61
CA ARG A 249 -7.64 10.55 -25.90
C ARG A 249 -9.11 10.41 -25.48
N GLU A 250 -9.73 9.26 -25.76
CA GLU A 250 -11.11 8.99 -25.34
C GLU A 250 -11.23 8.99 -23.81
N GLU A 251 -10.28 8.37 -23.11
CA GLU A 251 -10.26 8.36 -21.65
C GLU A 251 -10.03 9.77 -21.07
N ALA A 252 -9.14 10.55 -21.66
CA ALA A 252 -8.94 11.95 -21.28
C ALA A 252 -10.22 12.79 -21.45
N LEU A 253 -10.99 12.58 -22.51
CA LEU A 253 -12.28 13.27 -22.71
C LEU A 253 -13.30 12.91 -21.63
N ARG A 254 -13.32 11.65 -21.17
CA ARG A 254 -14.17 11.22 -20.04
C ARG A 254 -13.76 11.89 -18.74
N VAL A 255 -12.46 12.01 -18.47
CA VAL A 255 -11.93 12.77 -17.33
C VAL A 255 -12.34 14.24 -17.40
N VAL A 256 -12.21 14.87 -18.56
CA VAL A 256 -12.65 16.27 -18.77
C VAL A 256 -14.14 16.44 -18.50
N ALA A 257 -14.98 15.51 -18.98
CA ALA A 257 -16.43 15.54 -18.73
C ALA A 257 -16.76 15.40 -17.24
N ALA A 258 -16.15 14.43 -16.55
CA ALA A 258 -16.33 14.21 -15.12
C ALA A 258 -15.86 15.41 -14.30
N ARG A 259 -14.70 15.99 -14.65
CA ARG A 259 -14.17 17.21 -14.03
C ARG A 259 -15.13 18.39 -14.19
N LYS A 260 -15.68 18.59 -15.39
CA LYS A 260 -16.66 19.66 -15.66
C LYS A 260 -17.93 19.47 -14.80
N LYS A 261 -18.40 18.23 -14.64
CA LYS A 261 -19.57 17.90 -13.82
C LYS A 261 -19.30 18.09 -12.32
N ALA A 262 -18.14 17.66 -11.83
CA ALA A 262 -17.70 17.86 -10.44
C ALA A 262 -17.63 19.36 -10.10
N MET A 263 -16.93 20.15 -10.94
CA MET A 263 -16.84 21.60 -10.76
C MET A 263 -18.21 22.28 -10.91
N GLY A 264 -19.08 21.77 -11.78
CA GLY A 264 -20.46 22.26 -11.92
C GLY A 264 -21.30 22.05 -10.66
N ARG A 265 -21.20 20.88 -10.00
CA ARG A 265 -21.82 20.63 -8.68
C ARG A 265 -21.28 21.59 -7.64
N TYR A 266 -19.96 21.71 -7.55
CA TYR A 266 -19.31 22.59 -6.59
C TYR A 266 -19.70 24.06 -6.74
N ARG A 267 -19.73 24.58 -7.97
CA ARG A 267 -20.17 25.97 -8.21
C ARG A 267 -21.64 26.20 -7.82
N ARG A 268 -22.51 25.20 -8.00
CA ARG A 268 -23.92 25.32 -7.58
C ARG A 268 -24.03 25.35 -6.06
N ALA A 269 -23.38 24.43 -5.37
CA ALA A 269 -23.36 24.37 -3.91
C ALA A 269 -22.78 25.65 -3.27
N THR A 270 -21.76 26.24 -3.90
CA THR A 270 -21.06 27.43 -3.37
C THR A 270 -21.54 28.76 -3.91
N ARG A 271 -22.68 28.82 -4.62
CA ARG A 271 -23.17 30.07 -5.22
C ARG A 271 -23.42 31.17 -4.17
N GLY A 272 -24.02 30.82 -3.03
CA GLY A 272 -24.28 31.77 -1.94
C GLY A 272 -23.02 32.34 -1.31
N PHE A 273 -22.04 31.47 -1.02
CA PHE A 273 -20.74 31.87 -0.47
C PHE A 273 -19.96 32.80 -1.40
N ARG A 274 -20.01 32.56 -2.72
CA ARG A 274 -19.39 33.44 -3.72
C ARG A 274 -19.98 34.85 -3.73
N LEU A 275 -21.30 34.95 -3.66
CA LEU A 275 -21.99 36.25 -3.58
C LEU A 275 -21.62 36.97 -2.27
N ARG A 276 -21.60 36.24 -1.15
CA ARG A 276 -21.17 36.78 0.14
C ARG A 276 -19.73 37.29 0.09
N ALA A 277 -18.82 36.52 -0.49
CA ALA A 277 -17.41 36.89 -0.60
C ALA A 277 -17.18 38.13 -1.49
N MET A 278 -18.04 38.38 -2.48
CA MET A 278 -17.99 39.63 -3.27
C MET A 278 -18.37 40.86 -2.44
N VAL A 279 -19.28 40.71 -1.47
CA VAL A 279 -19.79 41.83 -0.65
C VAL A 279 -18.95 42.04 0.61
N PHE A 280 -18.58 40.97 1.30
CA PHE A 280 -17.92 41.01 2.61
C PHE A 280 -16.43 40.62 2.57
N GLY A 281 -15.92 40.29 1.39
CA GLY A 281 -14.58 39.73 1.21
C GLY A 281 -14.53 38.22 1.48
N PRO A 282 -13.55 37.51 0.92
CA PRO A 282 -13.38 36.08 1.15
C PRO A 282 -12.82 35.72 2.52
N ILE A 283 -12.99 34.44 2.86
CA ILE A 283 -12.22 33.84 3.93
C ILE A 283 -10.72 33.96 3.63
N ARG A 284 -9.96 34.36 4.64
CA ARG A 284 -8.50 34.48 4.57
C ARG A 284 -7.82 33.15 4.83
N CYS A 285 -6.66 32.97 4.23
CA CYS A 285 -5.82 31.81 4.37
C CYS A 285 -5.30 31.70 5.80
N ILE A 286 -5.36 30.49 6.36
CA ILE A 286 -4.84 30.18 7.69
C ILE A 286 -3.32 30.37 7.77
N SER A 287 -2.59 30.08 6.69
CA SER A 287 -1.12 30.14 6.67
C SER A 287 -0.57 31.56 6.47
N CYS A 288 -1.14 32.37 5.55
CA CYS A 288 -0.56 33.67 5.19
C CYS A 288 -1.52 34.86 5.24
N GLY A 289 -2.79 34.65 5.64
CA GLY A 289 -3.81 35.71 5.66
C GLY A 289 -4.29 36.20 4.28
N GLY A 290 -3.69 35.75 3.18
CA GLY A 290 -4.13 36.06 1.81
C GLY A 290 -5.50 35.46 1.48
N PRO A 291 -6.22 35.95 0.46
CA PRO A 291 -7.58 35.48 0.17
C PRO A 291 -7.60 34.01 -0.32
N LEU A 292 -8.50 33.18 0.21
CA LEU A 292 -8.76 31.81 -0.27
C LEU A 292 -9.63 31.83 -1.55
N MET A 293 -9.25 32.68 -2.50
CA MET A 293 -9.99 32.96 -3.73
C MET A 293 -9.09 32.89 -4.96
N ALA A 294 -8.04 32.07 -4.97
CA ALA A 294 -7.09 32.02 -6.09
C ALA A 294 -7.75 31.89 -7.47
N ASN A 295 -9.03 31.49 -7.55
CA ASN A 295 -9.87 31.60 -8.75
C ASN A 295 -11.37 31.85 -8.48
N MET A 296 -11.74 32.82 -7.63
CA MET A 296 -13.15 33.11 -7.27
C MET A 296 -13.94 31.90 -6.74
N TYR A 297 -13.42 31.18 -5.74
CA TYR A 297 -13.96 29.89 -5.28
C TYR A 297 -14.17 28.90 -6.44
N GLY A 298 -13.11 28.59 -7.20
CA GLY A 298 -13.15 27.52 -8.21
C GLY A 298 -13.85 27.85 -9.53
N TYR A 299 -13.93 29.12 -9.92
CA TYR A 299 -14.45 29.49 -11.24
C TYR A 299 -13.58 28.92 -12.38
N SER A 300 -12.25 28.94 -12.29
CA SER A 300 -11.34 28.45 -13.34
C SER A 300 -10.79 27.02 -13.13
N GLY A 301 -11.47 26.18 -12.33
CA GLY A 301 -11.17 24.74 -12.26
C GLY A 301 -10.13 24.29 -11.22
N ARG A 302 -9.64 25.20 -10.36
CA ARG A 302 -8.68 24.94 -9.28
C ARG A 302 -9.26 24.98 -7.86
N GLY A 303 -10.58 25.02 -7.70
CA GLY A 303 -11.24 24.95 -6.38
C GLY A 303 -10.91 26.10 -5.41
N ILE A 304 -10.84 25.81 -4.10
CA ILE A 304 -10.46 26.76 -3.04
C ILE A 304 -8.96 26.66 -2.84
N ALA A 305 -8.26 27.79 -3.00
CA ALA A 305 -6.82 27.88 -2.81
C ALA A 305 -6.42 29.31 -2.44
N CYS A 306 -5.31 29.46 -1.73
CA CYS A 306 -4.72 30.76 -1.45
C CYS A 306 -3.96 31.28 -2.67
N SER A 307 -4.23 32.53 -3.08
CA SER A 307 -3.52 33.17 -4.20
C SER A 307 -2.08 33.58 -3.87
N HIS A 308 -1.73 33.72 -2.58
CA HIS A 308 -0.42 34.21 -2.16
C HIS A 308 0.58 33.07 -1.91
N CYS A 309 0.21 32.09 -1.09
CA CYS A 309 1.13 31.01 -0.67
C CYS A 309 0.81 29.64 -1.30
N GLY A 310 -0.24 29.53 -2.11
CA GLY A 310 -0.63 28.26 -2.72
C GLY A 310 -1.28 27.24 -1.79
N PHE A 311 -1.54 27.60 -0.52
CA PHE A 311 -2.25 26.75 0.44
C PHE A 311 -3.59 26.26 -0.13
N ASN A 312 -3.79 24.93 -0.14
CA ASN A 312 -5.02 24.26 -0.57
C ASN A 312 -5.66 23.59 0.66
N PRO A 313 -6.80 24.10 1.16
CA PRO A 313 -7.49 23.48 2.30
C PRO A 313 -8.11 22.13 1.97
N TYR A 314 -8.28 21.81 0.68
CA TYR A 314 -8.90 20.57 0.23
C TYR A 314 -8.09 19.93 -0.88
N CYS A 315 -7.92 18.62 -0.79
CA CYS A 315 -7.47 17.75 -1.86
C CYS A 315 -8.45 16.59 -1.98
N THR A 316 -9.12 16.45 -3.12
CA THR A 316 -10.05 15.34 -3.38
C THR A 316 -9.60 14.62 -4.65
N ILE A 317 -9.51 13.30 -4.56
CA ILE A 317 -9.21 12.43 -5.68
C ILE A 317 -10.52 11.77 -6.13
N LEU A 318 -10.79 11.86 -7.42
CA LEU A 318 -12.02 11.39 -8.05
C LEU A 318 -11.68 10.46 -9.21
N ALA A 319 -12.58 9.53 -9.54
CA ALA A 319 -12.51 8.71 -10.73
C ALA A 319 -13.64 9.05 -11.70
N ALA A 320 -13.32 9.16 -12.99
CA ALA A 320 -14.29 9.42 -14.05
C ALA A 320 -14.96 8.10 -14.50
N CYS A 321 -16.28 7.99 -14.35
CA CYS A 321 -17.03 6.87 -14.91
C CYS A 321 -17.22 7.03 -16.44
N ASN A 322 -17.53 5.93 -17.14
CA ASN A 322 -17.89 5.92 -18.56
C ASN A 322 -18.99 6.92 -18.92
N ASN A 323 -19.96 7.13 -18.01
CA ASN A 323 -21.04 8.11 -18.18
C ASN A 323 -20.63 9.56 -17.85
N GLY A 324 -19.34 9.82 -17.60
CA GLY A 324 -18.81 11.13 -17.19
C GLY A 324 -19.23 11.54 -15.78
N HIS A 325 -19.68 10.62 -14.92
CA HIS A 325 -19.93 10.92 -13.51
C HIS A 325 -18.61 10.87 -12.70
N PRO A 326 -18.33 11.90 -11.89
CA PRO A 326 -17.22 11.88 -10.95
C PRO A 326 -17.58 11.06 -9.70
N ASN A 327 -16.78 10.06 -9.37
CA ASN A 327 -16.96 9.23 -8.17
C ASN A 327 -15.83 9.49 -7.19
N LEU A 328 -16.13 9.52 -5.89
CA LEU A 328 -15.12 9.76 -4.86
C LEU A 328 -14.20 8.56 -4.75
N VAL A 329 -12.90 8.79 -4.86
CA VAL A 329 -11.88 7.81 -4.49
C VAL A 329 -11.49 8.07 -3.03
N VAL A 330 -11.00 9.28 -2.75
CA VAL A 330 -10.59 9.67 -1.40
C VAL A 330 -10.63 11.20 -1.26
N ALA A 331 -11.06 11.66 -0.09
CA ALA A 331 -10.99 13.07 0.31
C ALA A 331 -9.89 13.23 1.36
N GLN A 332 -9.06 14.27 1.21
CA GLN A 332 -7.86 14.51 2.02
C GLN A 332 -6.94 13.28 2.08
N PRO A 333 -6.41 12.82 0.92
CA PRO A 333 -5.46 11.72 0.92
C PRO A 333 -4.24 12.06 1.76
N GLU A 334 -3.65 11.05 2.39
CA GLU A 334 -2.31 11.18 2.97
C GLU A 334 -1.30 11.56 1.88
N ILE A 335 -0.24 12.27 2.30
CA ILE A 335 0.83 12.68 1.39
C ILE A 335 1.68 11.46 0.98
N ASP A 336 1.66 10.40 1.79
CA ASP A 336 2.39 9.17 1.50
C ASP A 336 1.89 8.49 0.23
N GLN A 337 2.82 8.24 -0.70
CA GLN A 337 2.51 7.69 -2.01
C GLN A 337 2.04 6.23 -1.93
N VAL A 338 2.57 5.46 -0.97
CA VAL A 338 2.20 4.05 -0.78
C VAL A 338 0.76 3.98 -0.28
N SER A 339 0.41 4.76 0.75
CA SER A 339 -0.97 4.84 1.27
C SER A 339 -1.95 5.26 0.17
N LEU A 340 -1.59 6.25 -0.66
CA LEU A 340 -2.43 6.68 -1.78
C LEU A 340 -2.67 5.57 -2.83
N MET A 341 -1.64 4.83 -3.20
CA MET A 341 -1.79 3.71 -4.16
C MET A 341 -2.60 2.56 -3.59
N LEU A 342 -2.37 2.23 -2.32
CA LEU A 342 -3.12 1.20 -1.63
C LEU A 342 -4.62 1.54 -1.67
N ARG A 343 -4.98 2.82 -1.42
CA ARG A 343 -6.35 3.32 -1.59
C ARG A 343 -6.86 3.25 -3.02
N LEU A 344 -6.05 3.62 -4.00
CA LEU A 344 -6.45 3.52 -5.41
C LEU A 344 -6.71 2.07 -5.84
N ALA A 345 -5.94 1.12 -5.31
CA ALA A 345 -6.15 -0.31 -5.56
C ALA A 345 -7.47 -0.83 -4.97
N GLU A 346 -7.92 -0.32 -3.81
CA GLU A 346 -9.25 -0.63 -3.25
C GLU A 346 -10.37 -0.18 -4.18
N CYS A 347 -10.18 0.98 -4.81
CA CYS A 347 -11.16 1.55 -5.73
C CYS A 347 -11.23 0.82 -7.09
N ALA A 348 -10.37 -0.17 -7.35
CA ALA A 348 -10.37 -0.96 -8.57
C ALA A 348 -11.71 -1.69 -8.82
N ASN A 349 -12.49 -1.98 -7.78
CA ASN A 349 -13.82 -2.58 -7.86
C ASN A 349 -14.95 -1.61 -7.45
N MET A 350 -14.65 -0.32 -7.37
CA MET A 350 -15.66 0.70 -7.06
C MET A 350 -16.79 0.63 -8.09
N LYS A 351 -18.02 0.89 -7.65
CA LYS A 351 -19.17 1.05 -8.54
C LYS A 351 -19.47 2.53 -8.69
N CYS A 352 -19.90 2.93 -9.87
CA CYS A 352 -20.35 4.29 -10.10
C CYS A 352 -21.64 4.56 -9.33
N ASP A 353 -21.67 5.60 -8.51
CA ASP A 353 -22.82 6.02 -7.71
C ASP A 353 -24.06 6.36 -8.56
N GLN A 354 -23.84 6.70 -9.84
CA GLN A 354 -24.94 7.08 -10.75
C GLN A 354 -25.45 5.92 -11.61
N CYS A 355 -24.58 5.06 -12.15
CA CYS A 355 -24.99 4.02 -13.10
C CYS A 355 -24.71 2.59 -12.63
N GLY A 356 -24.15 2.39 -11.45
CA GLY A 356 -23.83 1.09 -10.87
C GLY A 356 -22.72 0.31 -11.57
N ALA A 357 -22.17 0.83 -12.67
CA ALA A 357 -21.11 0.17 -13.43
C ALA A 357 -19.82 0.11 -12.59
N THR A 358 -19.19 -1.07 -12.57
CA THR A 358 -17.90 -1.27 -11.92
C THR A 358 -16.80 -0.60 -12.74
N PHE A 359 -15.87 0.05 -12.06
CA PHE A 359 -14.66 0.55 -12.71
C PHE A 359 -13.78 -0.62 -13.12
N ALA A 360 -13.25 -0.57 -14.34
CA ALA A 360 -12.25 -1.53 -14.80
C ALA A 360 -10.90 -1.16 -14.17
N PRO A 361 -10.23 -2.04 -13.41
CA PRO A 361 -8.94 -1.77 -12.79
C PRO A 361 -7.90 -1.24 -13.78
N GLU A 362 -7.96 -1.71 -15.02
CA GLU A 362 -7.01 -1.42 -16.10
C GLU A 362 -7.08 0.04 -16.57
N ILE A 363 -8.20 0.72 -16.34
CA ILE A 363 -8.46 2.07 -16.86
C ILE A 363 -8.61 3.08 -15.72
N LEU A 364 -8.76 2.60 -14.46
CA LEU A 364 -8.97 3.45 -13.30
C LEU A 364 -7.88 4.53 -13.18
N MET A 365 -6.60 4.15 -13.29
CA MET A 365 -5.48 5.09 -13.15
C MET A 365 -5.47 6.19 -14.22
N MET A 366 -5.93 5.90 -15.44
CA MET A 366 -6.06 6.91 -16.51
C MET A 366 -7.27 7.82 -16.32
N ARG A 367 -8.19 7.45 -15.42
CA ARG A 367 -9.44 8.16 -15.16
C ARG A 367 -9.48 8.85 -13.79
N VAL A 368 -8.45 8.66 -12.98
CA VAL A 368 -8.29 9.32 -11.70
C VAL A 368 -7.79 10.74 -11.93
N PHE A 369 -8.40 11.69 -11.22
CA PHE A 369 -8.02 13.09 -11.28
C PHE A 369 -8.24 13.78 -9.94
N GLN A 370 -7.38 14.77 -9.65
CA GLN A 370 -7.47 15.57 -8.45
C GLN A 370 -8.27 16.85 -8.67
N LEU A 371 -9.06 17.23 -7.67
CA LEU A 371 -9.65 18.55 -7.53
C LEU A 371 -9.45 19.10 -6.12
N ASN A 372 -9.14 20.39 -6.01
CA ASN A 372 -8.94 21.06 -4.72
C ASN A 372 -10.27 21.61 -4.17
N ILE A 373 -11.27 20.74 -4.05
CA ILE A 373 -12.61 21.07 -3.55
C ILE A 373 -13.02 20.06 -2.48
N PRO A 374 -13.88 20.44 -1.53
CA PRO A 374 -14.51 19.47 -0.63
C PRO A 374 -15.45 18.55 -1.40
N TRP A 375 -15.60 17.32 -0.90
CA TRP A 375 -16.54 16.34 -1.45
C TRP A 375 -17.28 15.59 -0.34
N PRO A 376 -18.61 15.41 -0.43
CA PRO A 376 -19.49 15.96 -1.46
C PRO A 376 -19.58 17.49 -1.38
N PRO A 377 -19.69 18.22 -2.51
CA PRO A 377 -19.68 19.69 -2.47
C PRO A 377 -20.85 20.29 -1.68
N GLU A 378 -21.96 19.57 -1.57
CA GLU A 378 -23.18 20.00 -0.92
C GLU A 378 -23.06 20.10 0.62
N SER A 379 -22.08 19.42 1.23
CA SER A 379 -21.83 19.51 2.68
C SER A 379 -20.90 20.66 3.07
N PHE A 380 -20.33 21.38 2.10
CA PHE A 380 -19.37 22.45 2.38
C PHE A 380 -20.01 23.65 3.06
N SER A 381 -19.33 24.14 4.09
CA SER A 381 -19.66 25.37 4.81
C SER A 381 -18.40 26.19 5.06
N GLU A 382 -18.51 27.50 4.95
CA GLU A 382 -17.44 28.44 5.32
C GLU A 382 -17.09 28.40 6.81
N ARG A 383 -18.00 27.91 7.66
CA ARG A 383 -17.80 27.83 9.11
C ARG A 383 -16.63 26.96 9.50
N SER A 384 -16.35 25.86 8.78
CA SER A 384 -15.22 24.99 9.11
C SER A 384 -13.87 25.70 8.89
N LEU A 385 -13.76 26.50 7.82
CA LEU A 385 -12.57 27.29 7.55
C LEU A 385 -12.41 28.46 8.53
N ILE A 386 -13.52 29.03 9.00
CA ILE A 386 -13.50 30.08 10.03
C ILE A 386 -13.10 29.48 11.39
N ALA A 387 -13.70 28.35 11.79
CA ALA A 387 -13.37 27.65 13.01
C ALA A 387 -11.90 27.22 13.04
N ALA A 388 -11.38 26.66 11.94
CA ALA A 388 -9.96 26.31 11.84
C ALA A 388 -9.03 27.52 11.99
N ARG A 389 -9.45 28.72 11.56
CA ARG A 389 -8.70 29.97 11.81
C ARG A 389 -8.76 30.35 13.29
N GLU A 390 -9.94 30.28 13.89
CA GLU A 390 -10.12 30.61 15.31
C GLU A 390 -9.32 29.68 16.22
N GLU A 391 -9.23 28.38 15.89
CA GLU A 391 -8.41 27.39 16.60
C GLU A 391 -6.92 27.74 16.62
N VAL A 392 -6.40 28.34 15.55
CA VAL A 392 -5.00 28.81 15.50
C VAL A 392 -4.84 30.27 15.94
N GLY A 393 -5.83 30.83 16.66
CA GLY A 393 -5.79 32.18 17.21
C GLY A 393 -6.02 33.31 16.20
N LEU A 394 -6.53 33.00 15.01
CA LEU A 394 -6.83 34.00 13.97
C LEU A 394 -8.32 34.37 14.00
N HIS A 395 -8.65 35.58 14.48
CA HIS A 395 -10.05 36.00 14.58
C HIS A 395 -10.69 36.41 13.24
N GLY A 396 -11.86 35.83 12.96
CA GLY A 396 -12.80 36.26 11.93
C GLY A 396 -12.37 36.04 10.47
N ALA A 397 -13.30 36.32 9.55
CA ALA A 397 -13.05 36.28 8.10
C ALA A 397 -12.06 37.37 7.63
N GLY A 398 -11.81 38.39 8.45
CA GLY A 398 -11.05 39.59 8.09
C GLY A 398 -9.83 39.93 8.97
N GLY A 399 -9.49 39.13 9.99
CA GLY A 399 -8.32 39.41 10.84
C GLY A 399 -7.00 39.30 10.07
N ILE A 400 -6.15 40.32 10.20
CA ILE A 400 -4.73 40.22 9.85
C ILE A 400 -4.09 39.45 11.01
N GLY A 401 -3.68 38.21 10.74
CA GLY A 401 -2.89 37.44 11.69
C GLY A 401 -1.49 38.04 11.84
N PRO A 402 -0.85 37.87 13.01
CA PRO A 402 0.47 38.43 13.27
C PRO A 402 1.47 37.86 12.27
N GLU A 403 2.41 38.70 11.84
CA GLU A 403 3.56 38.28 11.06
C GLU A 403 4.26 37.12 11.79
N ARG A 404 4.48 36.01 11.05
CA ARG A 404 5.18 34.76 11.43
C ARG A 404 4.30 33.65 12.03
N LEU A 405 3.82 32.80 11.12
CA LEU A 405 3.58 31.36 11.36
C LEU A 405 4.46 30.58 10.36
N ILE A 406 5.77 30.76 10.46
CA ILE A 406 6.78 29.84 9.90
C ILE A 406 7.78 29.53 11.02
N SER A 407 7.28 28.87 12.05
CA SER A 407 8.01 28.11 13.04
C SER A 407 6.92 27.56 13.95
N GLU A 408 6.93 26.25 14.25
CA GLU A 408 5.93 25.56 15.08
C GLU A 408 4.70 25.03 14.31
N PHE A 409 4.95 24.18 13.33
CA PHE A 409 4.27 22.88 13.38
C PHE A 409 5.23 21.95 14.13
N PRO A 410 4.82 21.28 15.22
CA PRO A 410 5.64 20.22 15.76
C PRO A 410 5.72 19.15 14.67
N ALA A 411 6.92 18.99 14.11
CA ALA A 411 7.34 17.68 13.64
C ALA A 411 7.09 16.76 14.83
N GLY A 412 6.21 15.77 14.66
CA GLY A 412 5.96 14.75 15.66
C GLY A 412 7.31 14.22 16.13
N SER A 413 7.70 14.64 17.32
CA SER A 413 8.93 14.24 17.96
C SER A 413 8.69 12.87 18.54
N ASP A 414 9.37 11.88 17.98
CA ASP A 414 9.91 10.81 18.80
C ASP A 414 10.78 11.44 19.88
N SER A 415 10.43 11.21 21.15
CA SER A 415 11.35 10.78 22.21
C SER A 415 10.67 10.76 23.58
N GLY A 416 10.54 9.56 24.14
CA GLY A 416 10.83 9.33 25.55
C GLY A 416 9.67 9.34 26.53
N SER A 417 9.09 8.14 26.74
CA SER A 417 9.07 7.50 28.05
C SER A 417 8.89 6.00 27.90
#